data_AF-A0A7Y7DE69-F1
#
_entry.id   AF-A0A7Y7DE69-F1
#
_cell.length_a   1.000
_cell.length_b   1.000
_cell.length_c   1.000
_cell.angle_alpha   90.00
_cell.angle_beta   90.00
_cell.angle_gamma   90.00
#
_symmetry.space_group_name_H-M   'P 1'
#
loop_
_entity.id
_entity.type
_entity.pdbx_description
1 polymer ?
#
loop_
_entity_poly.entity_id
_entity_poly.type
_entity_poly.pdbx_seq_one_letter_code
_entity_poly.pdbx_strand_id
1 'polypeptide(L)'
;LLITYLFGSNINEANRWLTIPVINQAFQPSDLAKLALIAALAAMLARRQNNITDFKSTFLPIIIAIGIICALIGLANMSTAILLLSTCLLIMFIGRVPLKYLMIVVMVGVLGLTSAIFLGQRGETFKSRIQDFVESSTDETKIPFQAEQSYIAIATGGISGKGPGNSEQRNSLPHPYSDFIYAIIIEEYGMIGGVSVLFLYLALLYRGMRIVANSNKAFGGLLSAGLSFALVIQALVNMAVAVGLGPITGLPLPLLSMGGTSLVFTGISLGIILSVSRGDHQDEMQTGSAMNRPKLKTA
;
A
#
# COMPACT_ATOMS: atom_id res chain seq x y z
N LEU A 1 10.37 -12.32 -8.04
CA LEU A 1 9.81 -11.51 -9.14
C LEU A 1 10.12 -12.14 -10.50
N LEU A 2 11.39 -12.21 -10.94
CA LEU A 2 11.73 -12.86 -12.22
C LEU A 2 11.32 -14.34 -12.30
N ILE A 3 11.58 -15.12 -11.24
CA ILE A 3 11.15 -16.52 -11.17
C ILE A 3 9.62 -16.63 -11.30
N THR A 4 8.87 -15.71 -10.71
CA THR A 4 7.41 -15.70 -10.79
C THR A 4 6.93 -15.29 -12.17
N TYR A 5 7.61 -14.36 -12.83
CA TYR A 5 7.30 -14.00 -14.21
C TYR A 5 7.46 -15.20 -15.16
N LEU A 6 8.55 -15.97 -14.98
CA LEU A 6 8.88 -17.11 -15.84
C LEU A 6 8.12 -18.41 -15.49
N PHE A 7 7.86 -18.67 -14.20
CA PHE A 7 7.35 -19.95 -13.70
C PHE A 7 6.11 -19.83 -12.81
N GLY A 8 5.52 -18.64 -12.68
CA GLY A 8 4.32 -18.42 -11.87
C GLY A 8 3.08 -19.06 -12.51
N SER A 9 2.12 -19.45 -11.70
CA SER A 9 0.83 -19.94 -12.16
C SER A 9 0.05 -18.80 -12.83
N ASN A 10 -0.46 -19.03 -14.03
CA ASN A 10 -1.30 -18.07 -14.75
C ASN A 10 -2.70 -18.06 -14.14
N ILE A 11 -2.98 -17.06 -13.29
CA ILE A 11 -4.30 -16.84 -12.70
C ILE A 11 -4.76 -15.46 -13.17
N ASN A 12 -5.94 -15.39 -13.80
CA ASN A 12 -6.48 -14.17 -14.42
C ASN A 12 -5.49 -13.51 -15.40
N GLU A 13 -4.91 -14.29 -16.31
CA GLU A 13 -4.03 -13.85 -17.41
C GLU A 13 -2.69 -13.22 -16.98
N ALA A 14 -2.23 -13.45 -15.75
CA ALA A 14 -0.83 -13.17 -15.41
C ALA A 14 -0.24 -14.13 -14.39
N ASN A 15 1.08 -14.34 -14.54
CA ASN A 15 1.92 -15.09 -13.62
C ASN A 15 2.24 -14.22 -12.38
N ARG A 16 1.23 -14.00 -11.54
CA ARG A 16 1.33 -13.16 -10.31
C ARG A 16 1.58 -13.98 -9.05
N TRP A 17 1.27 -15.27 -9.12
CA TRP A 17 1.22 -16.16 -7.97
C TRP A 17 2.22 -17.29 -8.16
N LEU A 18 2.95 -17.60 -7.09
CA LEU A 18 3.76 -18.80 -6.99
C LEU A 18 3.01 -19.76 -6.07
N THR A 19 2.39 -20.81 -6.63
CA THR A 19 1.82 -21.89 -5.82
C THR A 19 2.97 -22.69 -5.23
N ILE A 20 3.14 -22.62 -3.90
CA ILE A 20 4.16 -23.41 -3.21
C ILE A 20 3.67 -24.86 -3.21
N PRO A 21 4.35 -25.80 -3.90
CA PRO A 21 3.84 -27.16 -4.11
C PRO A 21 3.70 -27.97 -2.81
N VAL A 22 4.36 -27.55 -1.73
CA VAL A 22 4.29 -28.21 -0.41
C VAL A 22 3.05 -27.80 0.39
N ILE A 23 2.56 -26.56 0.23
CA ILE A 23 1.49 -25.98 1.06
C ILE A 23 0.21 -25.75 0.24
N ASN A 24 0.26 -25.91 -1.09
CA ASN A 24 -0.83 -25.61 -2.03
C ASN A 24 -1.45 -24.20 -1.87
N GLN A 25 -0.68 -23.26 -1.30
CA GLN A 25 -1.09 -21.86 -1.16
C GLN A 25 -0.39 -21.00 -2.21
N ALA A 26 -1.16 -20.06 -2.74
CA ALA A 26 -0.71 -19.10 -3.74
C ALA A 26 0.01 -17.94 -3.03
N PHE A 27 1.33 -17.84 -3.22
CA PHE A 27 2.18 -16.79 -2.68
C PHE A 27 2.34 -15.65 -3.68
N GLN A 28 2.10 -14.42 -3.26
CA GLN A 28 2.30 -13.24 -4.10
C GLN A 28 3.66 -12.56 -3.79
N PRO A 29 4.69 -12.72 -4.64
CA PRO A 29 6.02 -12.19 -4.36
C PRO A 29 6.11 -10.67 -4.38
N SER A 30 5.11 -9.97 -4.95
CA SER A 30 5.07 -8.51 -4.88
C SER A 30 4.82 -8.00 -3.47
N ASP A 31 4.12 -8.74 -2.61
CA ASP A 31 3.88 -8.32 -1.22
C ASP A 31 5.18 -8.39 -0.40
N LEU A 32 5.95 -9.46 -0.57
CA LEU A 32 7.30 -9.56 0.01
C LEU A 32 8.23 -8.46 -0.54
N ALA A 33 8.21 -8.21 -1.85
CA ALA A 33 9.05 -7.20 -2.47
C ALA A 33 8.74 -5.77 -1.97
N LYS A 34 7.46 -5.43 -1.79
CA LYS A 34 7.04 -4.15 -1.18
C LYS A 34 7.62 -4.00 0.22
N LEU A 35 7.43 -5.01 1.08
CA LEU A 35 7.91 -4.98 2.46
C LEU A 35 9.44 -4.87 2.51
N ALA A 36 10.14 -5.68 1.72
CA ALA A 36 11.60 -5.66 1.65
C ALA A 36 12.15 -4.33 1.15
N LEU A 37 11.52 -3.73 0.12
CA LEU A 37 11.94 -2.43 -0.40
C LEU A 37 11.72 -1.32 0.64
N ILE A 38 10.55 -1.27 1.29
CA ILE A 38 10.26 -0.29 2.34
C ILE A 38 11.29 -0.41 3.48
N ALA A 39 11.60 -1.64 3.92
CA ALA A 39 12.60 -1.89 4.94
C ALA A 39 14.01 -1.47 4.52
N ALA A 40 14.42 -1.82 3.29
CA ALA A 40 15.72 -1.43 2.75
C ALA A 40 15.84 0.11 2.64
N LEU A 41 14.80 0.79 2.15
CA LEU A 41 14.77 2.25 2.06
C LEU A 41 14.87 2.91 3.43
N ALA A 42 14.08 2.45 4.41
CA ALA A 42 14.17 2.95 5.76
C ALA A 42 15.59 2.78 6.34
N ALA A 43 16.24 1.63 6.11
CA ALA A 43 17.60 1.35 6.59
C ALA A 43 18.64 2.24 5.91
N MET A 44 18.53 2.41 4.58
CA MET A 44 19.46 3.22 3.80
C MET A 44 19.35 4.71 4.15
N LEU A 45 18.13 5.22 4.33
CA LEU A 45 17.89 6.61 4.75
C LEU A 45 18.36 6.86 6.18
N ALA A 46 18.05 5.95 7.12
CA ALA A 46 18.43 6.09 8.52
C ALA A 46 19.95 6.10 8.75
N ARG A 47 20.69 5.24 8.05
CA ARG A 47 22.17 5.19 8.17
C ARG A 47 22.85 6.46 7.65
N ARG A 48 22.17 7.24 6.81
CA ARG A 48 22.79 8.29 5.98
C ARG A 48 22.24 9.68 6.23
N GLN A 49 21.43 9.85 7.29
CA GLN A 49 20.89 11.13 7.73
C GLN A 49 22.00 12.17 8.07
N ASN A 50 23.22 11.72 8.33
CA ASN A 50 24.39 12.56 8.62
C ASN A 50 25.31 12.85 7.42
N ASN A 51 25.11 12.25 6.23
CA ASN A 51 26.05 12.36 5.10
C ASN A 51 25.35 12.51 3.74
N ILE A 52 24.57 13.59 3.59
CA ILE A 52 23.62 13.84 2.47
C ILE A 52 24.32 14.35 1.19
N THR A 53 25.61 14.68 1.24
CA THR A 53 26.29 15.46 0.18
C THR A 53 26.76 14.63 -1.01
N ASP A 54 26.94 13.30 -0.90
CA ASP A 54 27.52 12.49 -1.97
C ASP A 54 26.47 11.74 -2.82
N PHE A 55 26.09 12.35 -3.95
CA PHE A 55 24.99 11.91 -4.83
C PHE A 55 25.19 10.52 -5.44
N LYS A 56 26.37 10.26 -6.02
CA LYS A 56 26.63 9.04 -6.79
C LYS A 56 26.73 7.80 -5.89
N SER A 57 27.30 7.96 -4.70
CA SER A 57 27.48 6.86 -3.76
C SER A 57 26.23 6.54 -2.95
N THR A 58 25.33 7.52 -2.76
CA THR A 58 24.25 7.42 -1.77
C THR A 58 22.85 7.32 -2.39
N PHE A 59 22.53 8.16 -3.37
CA PHE A 59 21.17 8.21 -3.94
C PHE A 59 20.99 7.30 -5.13
N LEU A 60 22.05 7.06 -5.90
CA LEU A 60 21.99 6.18 -7.07
C LEU A 60 21.54 4.75 -6.73
N PRO A 61 22.05 4.07 -5.68
CA PRO A 61 21.59 2.73 -5.32
C PRO A 61 20.11 2.70 -4.91
N ILE A 62 19.63 3.75 -4.22
CA ILE A 62 18.22 3.90 -3.82
C ILE A 62 17.33 4.00 -5.05
N ILE A 63 17.67 4.89 -5.98
CA ILE A 63 16.89 5.13 -7.21
C ILE A 63 16.86 3.87 -8.08
N ILE A 64 18.00 3.19 -8.22
CA ILE A 64 18.09 1.94 -8.99
C ILE A 64 17.23 0.85 -8.36
N ALA A 65 17.30 0.67 -7.03
CA ALA A 65 16.50 -0.35 -6.34
C ALA A 65 14.99 -0.09 -6.51
N ILE A 66 14.54 1.16 -6.33
CA ILE A 66 13.15 1.56 -6.55
C ILE A 66 12.74 1.30 -8.00
N GLY A 67 13.53 1.77 -8.97
CA GLY A 67 13.23 1.65 -10.40
C GLY A 67 13.11 0.20 -10.85
N ILE A 68 14.08 -0.65 -10.49
CA ILE A 68 14.08 -2.08 -10.84
C ILE A 68 12.88 -2.79 -10.20
N ILE A 69 12.64 -2.62 -8.91
CA ILE A 69 11.57 -3.33 -8.22
C ILE A 69 10.20 -2.85 -8.70
N CYS A 70 10.02 -1.54 -8.91
CA CYS A 70 8.77 -1.02 -9.46
C CYS A 70 8.53 -1.48 -10.89
N ALA A 71 9.54 -1.50 -11.75
CA ALA A 71 9.42 -2.01 -13.12
C ALA A 71 9.06 -3.50 -13.13
N LEU A 72 9.76 -4.32 -12.33
CA LEU A 72 9.48 -5.76 -12.22
C LEU A 72 8.08 -6.06 -11.68
N ILE A 73 7.60 -5.28 -10.71
CA ILE A 73 6.22 -5.39 -10.23
C ILE A 73 5.25 -4.91 -11.30
N GLY A 74 5.57 -3.82 -12.02
CA GLY A 74 4.74 -3.23 -13.07
C GLY A 74 4.45 -4.18 -14.23
N LEU A 75 5.43 -5.01 -14.61
CA LEU A 75 5.24 -6.07 -15.62
C LEU A 75 4.07 -7.02 -15.29
N ALA A 76 3.84 -7.25 -14.00
CA ALA A 76 2.73 -8.08 -13.53
C ALA A 76 1.51 -7.23 -13.13
N ASN A 77 1.73 -6.07 -12.50
CA ASN A 77 0.72 -5.20 -11.85
C ASN A 77 1.12 -3.73 -11.77
N MET A 78 0.57 -2.94 -12.68
CA MET A 78 0.76 -1.49 -12.70
C MET A 78 0.25 -0.79 -11.45
N SER A 79 -0.96 -1.11 -10.98
CA SER A 79 -1.54 -0.49 -9.79
C SER A 79 -0.64 -0.67 -8.56
N THR A 80 -0.15 -1.88 -8.32
CA THR A 80 0.75 -2.17 -7.18
C THR A 80 2.08 -1.43 -7.30
N ALA A 81 2.63 -1.32 -8.50
CA ALA A 81 3.88 -0.59 -8.73
C ALA A 81 3.72 0.91 -8.49
N ILE A 82 2.60 1.52 -8.93
CA ILE A 82 2.30 2.94 -8.68
C ILE A 82 2.15 3.23 -7.19
N LEU A 83 1.44 2.38 -6.44
CA LEU A 83 1.29 2.56 -4.99
C LEU A 83 2.63 2.41 -4.26
N LEU A 84 3.47 1.45 -4.67
CA LEU A 84 4.80 1.27 -4.11
C LEU A 84 5.68 2.48 -4.39
N LEU A 85 5.70 2.99 -5.64
CA LEU A 85 6.45 4.18 -6.01
C LEU A 85 6.00 5.40 -5.18
N SER A 86 4.68 5.59 -5.04
CA SER A 86 4.11 6.66 -4.23
C SER A 86 4.53 6.56 -2.75
N THR A 87 4.51 5.34 -2.20
CA THR A 87 4.98 5.07 -0.83
C THR A 87 6.47 5.39 -0.69
N CYS A 88 7.31 4.97 -1.65
CA CYS A 88 8.74 5.25 -1.62
C CYS A 88 9.03 6.76 -1.65
N LEU A 89 8.29 7.52 -2.47
CA LEU A 89 8.41 8.98 -2.54
C LEU A 89 8.07 9.64 -1.21
N LEU A 90 7.01 9.19 -0.53
CA LEU A 90 6.63 9.72 0.78
C LEU A 90 7.68 9.43 1.85
N ILE A 91 8.23 8.22 1.88
CA ILE A 91 9.31 7.86 2.81
C ILE A 91 10.54 8.72 2.55
N MET A 92 10.92 8.92 1.28
CA MET A 92 12.05 9.78 0.92
C MET A 92 11.81 11.25 1.28
N PHE A 93 10.58 11.74 1.10
CA PHE A 93 10.19 13.09 1.50
C PHE A 93 10.34 13.27 3.02
N ILE A 94 9.84 12.33 3.81
CA ILE A 94 9.97 12.34 5.29
C ILE A 94 11.42 12.16 5.72
N GLY A 95 12.19 11.35 5.00
CA GLY A 95 13.64 11.21 5.13
C GLY A 95 14.43 12.45 4.71
N ARG A 96 13.76 13.58 4.39
CA ARG A 96 14.35 14.88 4.04
C ARG A 96 15.25 14.82 2.81
N VAL A 97 14.95 13.94 1.88
CA VAL A 97 15.67 13.86 0.61
C VAL A 97 15.40 15.13 -0.21
N PRO A 98 16.44 15.80 -0.76
CA PRO A 98 16.26 16.99 -1.60
C PRO A 98 15.28 16.76 -2.78
N LEU A 99 14.40 17.74 -3.02
CA LEU A 99 13.33 17.65 -4.02
C LEU A 99 13.85 17.30 -5.43
N LYS A 100 15.04 17.77 -5.80
CA LYS A 100 15.71 17.41 -7.06
C LYS A 100 15.83 15.89 -7.26
N TYR A 101 16.07 15.13 -6.20
CA TYR A 101 16.21 13.68 -6.27
C TYR A 101 14.86 12.97 -6.30
N LEU A 102 13.84 13.53 -5.62
CA LEU A 102 12.47 13.04 -5.76
C LEU A 102 12.00 13.16 -7.21
N MET A 103 12.30 14.27 -7.89
CA MET A 103 11.98 14.43 -9.31
C MET A 103 12.68 13.40 -10.20
N ILE A 104 13.92 13.03 -9.91
CA ILE A 104 14.63 11.95 -10.63
C ILE A 104 13.95 10.60 -10.38
N VAL A 105 13.55 10.29 -9.15
CA VAL A 105 12.80 9.05 -8.85
C VAL A 105 11.48 9.00 -9.60
N VAL A 106 10.74 10.12 -9.65
CA VAL A 106 9.51 10.22 -10.44
C VAL A 106 9.82 9.96 -11.91
N MET A 107 10.83 10.60 -12.48
CA MET A 107 11.20 10.43 -13.89
C MET A 107 11.58 8.98 -14.22
N VAL A 108 12.46 8.37 -13.40
CA VAL A 108 12.87 6.96 -13.56
C VAL A 108 11.69 6.02 -13.37
N GLY A 109 10.82 6.30 -12.38
CA GLY A 109 9.61 5.53 -12.11
C GLY A 109 8.63 5.58 -13.28
N VAL A 110 8.37 6.75 -13.83
CA VAL A 110 7.52 6.92 -15.03
C VAL A 110 8.11 6.18 -16.22
N LEU A 111 9.41 6.32 -16.49
CA LEU A 111 10.07 5.59 -17.58
C LEU A 111 9.97 4.07 -17.40
N GLY A 112 10.19 3.57 -16.18
CA GLY A 112 10.08 2.15 -15.84
C GLY A 112 8.66 1.60 -15.92
N LEU A 113 7.66 2.41 -15.55
CA LEU A 113 6.24 2.05 -15.66
C LEU A 113 5.79 2.07 -17.13
N THR A 114 6.20 3.07 -17.91
CA THR A 114 5.91 3.14 -19.34
C THR A 114 6.52 1.96 -20.08
N SER A 115 7.78 1.60 -19.80
CA SER A 115 8.37 0.40 -20.41
C SER A 115 7.64 -0.88 -19.99
N ALA A 116 7.16 -0.97 -18.75
CA ALA A 116 6.32 -2.08 -18.30
C ALA A 116 4.95 -2.14 -19.01
N ILE A 117 4.40 -1.02 -19.48
CA ILE A 117 3.18 -1.02 -20.32
C ILE A 117 3.47 -1.61 -21.70
N PHE A 118 4.61 -1.30 -22.31
CA PHE A 118 4.96 -1.82 -23.64
C PHE A 118 5.47 -3.26 -23.63
N LEU A 119 6.18 -3.65 -22.56
CA LEU A 119 6.82 -4.97 -22.43
C LEU A 119 6.01 -5.97 -21.59
N GLY A 120 5.07 -5.47 -20.77
CA GLY A 120 4.30 -6.28 -19.84
C GLY A 120 3.09 -6.93 -20.50
N GLN A 121 2.79 -8.17 -20.08
CA GLN A 121 1.67 -8.97 -20.59
C GLN A 121 0.29 -8.32 -20.38
N ARG A 122 0.18 -7.35 -19.45
CA ARG A 122 -1.10 -6.69 -19.07
C ARG A 122 -1.11 -5.18 -19.29
N GLY A 123 -0.20 -4.67 -20.12
CA GLY A 123 -0.20 -3.26 -20.51
C GLY A 123 -1.54 -2.83 -21.13
N GLU A 124 -2.09 -3.66 -22.00
CA GLU A 124 -3.41 -3.42 -22.64
C GLU A 124 -4.56 -3.42 -21.62
N THR A 125 -4.57 -4.32 -20.64
CA THR A 125 -5.58 -4.30 -19.56
C THR A 125 -5.54 -3.00 -18.76
N PHE A 126 -4.34 -2.48 -18.47
CA PHE A 126 -4.20 -1.23 -17.75
C PHE A 126 -4.68 -0.03 -18.58
N LYS A 127 -4.36 0.00 -19.88
CA LYS A 127 -4.87 1.02 -20.81
C LYS A 127 -6.39 0.99 -20.92
N SER A 128 -6.99 -0.20 -21.10
CA SER A 128 -8.44 -0.37 -21.13
C SER A 128 -9.09 0.13 -19.84
N ARG A 129 -8.57 -0.21 -18.66
CA ARG A 129 -9.13 0.29 -17.39
C ARG A 129 -9.10 1.80 -17.25
N ILE A 130 -8.06 2.47 -17.78
CA ILE A 130 -8.00 3.93 -17.81
C ILE A 130 -8.99 4.49 -18.82
N GLN A 131 -9.05 3.91 -20.02
CA GLN A 131 -9.97 4.32 -21.07
C GLN A 131 -11.43 4.17 -20.61
N ASP A 132 -11.80 3.02 -20.05
CA ASP A 132 -13.12 2.75 -19.52
C ASP A 132 -13.50 3.75 -18.43
N PHE A 133 -12.55 4.13 -17.55
CA PHE A 133 -12.78 5.15 -16.52
C PHE A 133 -13.01 6.55 -17.10
N VAL A 134 -12.23 6.94 -18.11
CA VAL A 134 -12.38 8.24 -18.78
C VAL A 134 -13.69 8.29 -19.57
N GLU A 135 -14.02 7.23 -20.31
CA GLU A 135 -15.25 7.15 -21.11
C GLU A 135 -16.50 7.08 -20.22
N SER A 136 -16.48 6.29 -19.14
CA SER A 136 -17.59 6.23 -18.17
C SER A 136 -17.84 7.53 -17.42
N SER A 137 -16.85 8.43 -17.37
CA SER A 137 -17.05 9.79 -16.83
C SER A 137 -17.87 10.69 -17.76
N THR A 138 -18.04 10.30 -19.03
CA THR A 138 -18.76 11.06 -20.06
C THR A 138 -20.01 10.35 -20.60
N ASP A 139 -20.07 9.02 -20.50
CA ASP A 139 -21.13 8.18 -21.04
C ASP A 139 -21.49 7.07 -20.06
N GLU A 140 -22.67 7.16 -19.45
CA GLU A 140 -23.16 6.20 -18.46
C GLU A 140 -23.36 4.79 -19.04
N THR A 141 -23.55 4.66 -20.36
CA THR A 141 -23.70 3.34 -21.01
C THR A 141 -22.40 2.54 -21.07
N LYS A 142 -21.27 3.19 -20.79
CA LYS A 142 -19.93 2.61 -20.82
C LYS A 142 -19.37 2.30 -19.42
N ILE A 143 -20.18 2.45 -18.37
CA ILE A 143 -19.76 2.09 -17.01
C ILE A 143 -19.51 0.57 -16.96
N PRO A 144 -18.31 0.12 -16.52
CA PRO A 144 -18.06 -1.29 -16.36
C PRO A 144 -19.02 -1.91 -15.34
N PHE A 145 -19.55 -3.10 -15.62
CA PHE A 145 -20.51 -3.80 -14.74
C PHE A 145 -20.08 -3.84 -13.26
N GLN A 146 -18.78 -4.02 -12.99
CA GLN A 146 -18.25 -4.06 -11.62
C GLN A 146 -18.40 -2.71 -10.89
N ALA A 147 -18.16 -1.61 -11.60
CA ALA A 147 -18.32 -0.26 -11.06
C ALA A 147 -19.81 0.07 -10.88
N GLU A 148 -20.65 -0.28 -11.87
CA GLU A 148 -22.10 -0.09 -11.79
C GLU A 148 -22.71 -0.77 -10.56
N GLN A 149 -22.40 -2.05 -10.32
CA GLN A 149 -22.88 -2.77 -9.14
C GLN A 149 -22.34 -2.19 -7.83
N SER A 150 -21.11 -1.67 -7.83
CA SER A 150 -20.55 -0.94 -6.68
C SER A 150 -21.36 0.32 -6.36
N TYR A 151 -21.76 1.08 -7.39
CA TYR A 151 -22.57 2.28 -7.20
C TYR A 151 -23.98 1.97 -6.71
N ILE A 152 -24.60 0.90 -7.21
CA ILE A 152 -25.91 0.44 -6.73
C ILE A 152 -25.81 -0.01 -5.26
N ALA A 153 -24.75 -0.73 -4.87
CA ALA A 153 -24.53 -1.13 -3.48
C ALA A 153 -24.43 0.09 -2.55
N ILE A 154 -23.64 1.10 -2.95
CA ILE A 154 -23.49 2.35 -2.21
C ILE A 154 -24.81 3.11 -2.12
N ALA A 155 -25.54 3.24 -3.23
CA ALA A 155 -26.81 3.95 -3.28
C ALA A 155 -27.89 3.29 -2.40
N THR A 156 -27.94 1.95 -2.39
CA THR A 156 -28.92 1.20 -1.61
C THR A 156 -28.58 1.08 -0.12
N GLY A 157 -27.33 1.34 0.28
CA GLY A 157 -26.91 1.35 1.69
C GLY A 157 -27.44 2.52 2.51
N GLY A 158 -27.71 3.68 1.89
CA GLY A 158 -28.20 4.86 2.60
C GLY A 158 -27.34 5.25 3.82
N ILE A 159 -27.97 5.78 4.87
CA ILE A 159 -27.26 6.22 6.09
C ILE A 159 -26.97 5.06 7.05
N SER A 160 -27.94 4.16 7.24
CA SER A 160 -27.92 3.11 8.27
C SER A 160 -27.64 1.69 7.75
N GLY A 161 -27.60 1.48 6.43
CA GLY A 161 -27.36 0.18 5.83
C GLY A 161 -28.57 -0.76 5.84
N LYS A 162 -28.42 -1.90 5.16
CA LYS A 162 -29.40 -3.00 5.13
C LYS A 162 -29.26 -3.99 6.29
N GLY A 163 -28.22 -3.82 7.12
CA GLY A 163 -27.83 -4.75 8.17
C GLY A 163 -26.82 -5.81 7.67
N PRO A 164 -26.06 -6.40 8.62
CA PRO A 164 -24.97 -7.32 8.30
C PRO A 164 -25.50 -8.56 7.58
N GLY A 165 -24.84 -8.94 6.49
CA GLY A 165 -25.17 -10.15 5.74
C GLY A 165 -26.32 -10.00 4.73
N ASN A 166 -27.05 -8.88 4.75
CA ASN A 166 -28.21 -8.58 3.89
C ASN A 166 -27.84 -7.79 2.62
N SER A 167 -26.59 -7.88 2.17
CA SER A 167 -26.18 -7.30 0.88
C SER A 167 -26.70 -8.14 -0.29
N GLU A 168 -27.43 -7.48 -1.18
CA GLU A 168 -27.96 -8.06 -2.42
C GLU A 168 -26.88 -8.02 -3.51
N GLN A 169 -26.16 -6.90 -3.63
CA GLN A 169 -25.11 -6.70 -4.62
C GLN A 169 -23.89 -7.61 -4.41
N ARG A 170 -23.71 -8.17 -3.20
CA ARG A 170 -22.70 -9.19 -2.92
C ARG A 170 -22.80 -10.42 -3.82
N ASN A 171 -23.99 -10.78 -4.30
CA ASN A 171 -24.14 -11.94 -5.19
C ASN A 171 -23.93 -11.58 -6.67
N SER A 172 -23.97 -10.28 -7.01
CA SER A 172 -23.86 -9.77 -8.37
C SER A 172 -22.46 -9.27 -8.71
N LEU A 173 -21.70 -8.80 -7.72
CA LEU A 173 -20.34 -8.30 -7.90
C LEU A 173 -19.35 -9.45 -8.12
N PRO A 174 -18.52 -9.41 -9.18
CA PRO A 174 -17.37 -10.30 -9.28
C PRO A 174 -16.31 -9.90 -8.25
N HIS A 175 -15.86 -10.88 -7.45
CA HIS A 175 -14.93 -10.68 -6.33
C HIS A 175 -15.36 -9.60 -5.30
N PRO A 176 -16.57 -9.71 -4.73
CA PRO A 176 -17.14 -8.72 -3.81
C PRO A 176 -16.36 -8.65 -2.49
N TYR A 177 -15.79 -9.78 -2.07
CA TYR A 177 -15.02 -9.89 -0.84
C TYR A 177 -13.58 -9.42 -0.97
N SER A 178 -13.09 -9.10 -2.17
CA SER A 178 -11.72 -8.62 -2.36
C SER A 178 -11.65 -7.17 -2.82
N ASP A 179 -12.18 -6.89 -4.01
CA ASP A 179 -11.87 -5.65 -4.73
C ASP A 179 -12.92 -4.57 -4.42
N PHE A 180 -14.15 -4.98 -4.09
CA PHE A 180 -15.29 -4.09 -3.83
C PHE A 180 -15.88 -4.25 -2.42
N ILE A 181 -15.11 -4.80 -1.47
CA ILE A 181 -15.58 -5.03 -0.09
C ILE A 181 -16.04 -3.73 0.59
N TYR A 182 -15.45 -2.57 0.22
CA TYR A 182 -15.87 -1.28 0.75
C TYR A 182 -17.30 -0.90 0.33
N ALA A 183 -17.71 -1.22 -0.91
CA ALA A 183 -19.07 -0.98 -1.38
C ALA A 183 -20.08 -1.85 -0.61
N ILE A 184 -19.72 -3.10 -0.33
CA ILE A 184 -20.53 -4.01 0.50
C ILE A 184 -20.64 -3.50 1.94
N ILE A 185 -19.56 -2.97 2.53
CA ILE A 185 -19.61 -2.37 3.86
C ILE A 185 -20.58 -1.18 3.89
N ILE A 186 -20.58 -0.34 2.85
CA ILE A 186 -21.53 0.76 2.76
C ILE A 186 -22.96 0.24 2.58
N GLU A 187 -23.17 -0.81 1.79
CA GLU A 187 -24.50 -1.39 1.63
C GLU A 187 -25.05 -1.97 2.94
N GLU A 188 -24.23 -2.69 3.70
CA GLU A 188 -24.64 -3.37 4.93
C GLU A 188 -24.73 -2.43 6.14
N TYR A 189 -23.76 -1.50 6.29
CA TYR A 189 -23.62 -0.63 7.47
C TYR A 189 -23.89 0.85 7.17
N GLY A 190 -24.25 1.18 5.94
CA GLY A 190 -24.55 2.53 5.50
C GLY A 190 -23.32 3.45 5.46
N MET A 191 -23.61 4.74 5.29
CA MET A 191 -22.60 5.80 5.33
C MET A 191 -21.81 5.81 6.65
N ILE A 192 -22.46 5.45 7.78
CA ILE A 192 -21.80 5.38 9.09
C ILE A 192 -20.68 4.33 9.08
N GLY A 193 -20.93 3.15 8.51
CA GLY A 193 -19.91 2.10 8.36
C GLY A 193 -18.76 2.57 7.48
N GLY A 194 -19.05 3.15 6.31
CA GLY A 194 -18.03 3.66 5.39
C GLY A 194 -17.12 4.72 6.02
N VAL A 195 -17.72 5.74 6.66
CA VAL A 195 -16.98 6.81 7.37
C VAL A 195 -16.16 6.25 8.53
N SER A 196 -16.70 5.29 9.28
CA SER A 196 -15.99 4.64 10.38
C SER A 196 -14.73 3.91 9.89
N VAL A 197 -14.84 3.14 8.79
CA VAL A 197 -13.69 2.44 8.18
C VAL A 197 -12.63 3.44 7.70
N LEU A 198 -13.04 4.50 7.00
CA LEU A 198 -12.13 5.55 6.56
C LEU A 198 -11.39 6.17 7.76
N PHE A 199 -12.11 6.49 8.83
CA PHE A 199 -11.53 7.07 10.04
C PHE A 199 -10.53 6.12 10.72
N LEU A 200 -10.79 4.81 10.73
CA LEU A 200 -9.84 3.82 11.27
C LEU A 200 -8.52 3.79 10.49
N TYR A 201 -8.54 3.89 9.16
CA TYR A 201 -7.31 4.01 8.38
C TYR A 201 -6.57 5.33 8.62
N LEU A 202 -7.30 6.45 8.77
CA LEU A 202 -6.69 7.73 9.12
C LEU A 202 -6.08 7.70 10.53
N ALA A 203 -6.73 7.02 11.48
CA ALA A 203 -6.19 6.81 12.81
C ALA A 203 -4.92 5.94 12.79
N LEU A 204 -4.88 4.90 11.95
CA LEU A 204 -3.68 4.10 11.70
C LEU A 204 -2.55 4.97 11.12
N LEU A 205 -2.86 5.82 10.14
CA LEU A 205 -1.89 6.75 9.56
C LEU A 205 -1.34 7.72 10.61
N TYR A 206 -2.22 8.32 11.41
CA TYR A 206 -1.85 9.23 12.49
C TYR A 206 -0.92 8.55 13.50
N ARG A 207 -1.21 7.32 13.91
CA ARG A 207 -0.35 6.53 14.80
C ARG A 207 1.01 6.26 14.16
N GLY A 208 1.05 5.86 12.90
CA GLY A 208 2.28 5.65 12.13
C GLY A 208 3.17 6.90 12.08
N MET A 209 2.56 8.06 11.82
CA MET A 209 3.26 9.35 11.79
C MET A 209 3.76 9.81 13.16
N ARG A 210 2.97 9.56 14.21
CA ARG A 210 3.37 9.89 15.58
C ARG A 210 4.62 9.11 16.01
N ILE A 211 4.77 7.86 15.56
CA ILE A 211 5.97 7.05 15.82
C ILE A 211 7.21 7.73 15.22
N VAL A 212 7.11 8.26 13.99
CA VAL A 212 8.25 8.98 13.37
C VAL A 212 8.63 10.23 14.15
N ALA A 213 7.64 11.01 14.60
CA ALA A 213 7.87 12.26 15.31
C ALA A 213 8.54 12.04 16.68
N ASN A 214 8.30 10.89 17.31
CA ASN A 214 8.78 10.59 18.66
C ASN A 214 9.96 9.61 18.70
N SER A 215 10.31 8.97 17.59
CA SER A 215 11.35 7.94 17.59
C SER A 215 12.75 8.54 17.70
N ASN A 216 13.53 8.03 18.66
CA ASN A 216 14.97 8.30 18.75
C ASN A 216 15.77 7.57 17.66
N LYS A 217 15.18 6.54 17.02
CA LYS A 217 15.83 5.70 16.02
C LYS A 217 15.24 5.98 14.64
N ALA A 218 15.99 6.71 13.81
CA ALA A 218 15.59 7.08 12.45
C ALA A 218 15.07 5.89 11.61
N PHE A 219 15.68 4.70 11.75
CA PHE A 219 15.25 3.49 11.06
C PHE A 219 13.84 3.05 11.47
N GLY A 220 13.58 2.97 12.78
CA GLY A 220 12.30 2.55 13.32
C GLY A 220 11.19 3.49 12.87
N GLY A 221 11.39 4.80 13.06
CA GLY A 221 10.46 5.82 12.59
C GLY A 221 10.14 5.69 11.10
N LEU A 222 11.16 5.73 10.23
CA LEU A 222 10.95 5.64 8.77
C LEU A 222 10.29 4.33 8.33
N LEU A 223 10.65 3.21 8.95
CA LEU A 223 10.04 1.90 8.66
C LEU A 223 8.55 1.89 9.03
N SER A 224 8.22 2.36 10.24
CA SER A 224 6.84 2.43 10.72
C SER A 224 5.98 3.34 9.83
N ALA A 225 6.47 4.54 9.48
CA ALA A 225 5.79 5.41 8.54
C ALA A 225 5.61 4.74 7.18
N GLY A 226 6.67 4.17 6.61
CA GLY A 226 6.61 3.57 5.29
C GLY A 226 5.59 2.44 5.17
N LEU A 227 5.54 1.56 6.18
CA LEU A 227 4.54 0.49 6.23
C LEU A 227 3.12 1.06 6.45
N SER A 228 2.98 2.08 7.28
CA SER A 228 1.68 2.75 7.51
C SER A 228 1.15 3.41 6.22
N PHE A 229 2.02 4.11 5.47
CA PHE A 229 1.67 4.67 4.16
C PHE A 229 1.28 3.59 3.17
N ALA A 230 2.04 2.50 3.08
CA ALA A 230 1.74 1.41 2.15
C ALA A 230 0.32 0.86 2.37
N LEU A 231 -0.07 0.66 3.63
CA LEU A 231 -1.39 0.15 3.99
C LEU A 231 -2.50 1.18 3.72
N VAL A 232 -2.29 2.42 4.16
CA VAL A 232 -3.33 3.45 4.09
C VAL A 232 -3.55 3.94 2.66
N ILE A 233 -2.49 4.11 1.87
CA ILE A 233 -2.62 4.51 0.46
C ILE A 233 -3.31 3.41 -0.36
N GLN A 234 -2.98 2.14 -0.11
CA GLN A 234 -3.69 1.02 -0.73
C GLN A 234 -5.17 1.02 -0.35
N ALA A 235 -5.49 1.30 0.92
CA ALA A 235 -6.87 1.38 1.38
C ALA A 235 -7.64 2.56 0.76
N LEU A 236 -7.03 3.75 0.74
CA LEU A 236 -7.63 4.95 0.14
C LEU A 236 -7.89 4.77 -1.35
N VAL A 237 -6.96 4.15 -2.09
CA VAL A 237 -7.16 3.87 -3.52
C VAL A 237 -8.25 2.82 -3.73
N ASN A 238 -8.32 1.77 -2.93
CA ASN A 238 -9.43 0.81 -3.02
C ASN A 238 -10.78 1.48 -2.76
N MET A 239 -10.89 2.28 -1.68
CA MET A 239 -12.10 3.03 -1.36
C MET A 239 -12.48 4.02 -2.46
N ALA A 240 -11.50 4.74 -3.03
CA ALA A 240 -11.69 5.66 -4.15
C ALA A 240 -12.25 4.97 -5.39
N VAL A 241 -11.74 3.78 -5.73
CA VAL A 241 -12.26 2.97 -6.84
C VAL A 241 -13.70 2.51 -6.59
N ALA A 242 -14.01 2.06 -5.37
CA ALA A 242 -15.36 1.61 -5.02
C ALA A 242 -16.41 2.73 -5.15
N VAL A 243 -16.03 3.99 -4.85
CA VAL A 243 -16.92 5.15 -5.01
C VAL A 243 -16.81 5.84 -6.37
N GLY A 244 -16.03 5.30 -7.32
CA GLY A 244 -15.95 5.82 -8.69
C GLY A 244 -15.00 7.00 -8.90
N LEU A 245 -14.08 7.27 -7.97
CA LEU A 245 -13.07 8.33 -8.08
C LEU A 245 -11.80 7.90 -8.83
N GLY A 246 -11.69 6.62 -9.22
CA GLY A 246 -10.53 6.12 -9.94
C GLY A 246 -10.82 4.83 -10.71
N PRO A 247 -9.91 4.45 -11.63
CA PRO A 247 -10.07 3.26 -12.48
C PRO A 247 -9.99 1.97 -11.66
N ILE A 248 -10.66 0.91 -12.11
CA ILE A 248 -10.70 -0.38 -11.40
C ILE A 248 -9.28 -0.96 -11.30
N THR A 249 -8.72 -1.00 -10.09
CA THR A 249 -7.32 -1.41 -9.85
C THR A 249 -7.17 -2.90 -9.53
N GLY A 250 -8.21 -3.55 -9.01
CA GLY A 250 -8.19 -4.96 -8.59
C GLY A 250 -7.21 -5.22 -7.43
N LEU A 251 -7.16 -4.29 -6.48
CA LEU A 251 -6.32 -4.37 -5.30
C LEU A 251 -7.18 -4.59 -4.05
N PRO A 252 -6.83 -5.54 -3.17
CA PRO A 252 -7.62 -5.81 -1.98
C PRO A 252 -7.50 -4.70 -0.94
N LEU A 253 -8.57 -4.45 -0.20
CA LEU A 253 -8.60 -3.56 0.95
C LEU A 253 -7.83 -4.19 2.15
N PRO A 254 -6.69 -3.65 2.60
CA PRO A 254 -5.87 -4.28 3.65
C PRO A 254 -6.66 -4.51 4.95
N LEU A 255 -6.50 -5.65 5.62
CA LEU A 255 -7.22 -6.04 6.87
C LEU A 255 -8.68 -6.45 6.71
N LEU A 256 -9.43 -5.91 5.74
CA LEU A 256 -10.87 -6.20 5.60
C LEU A 256 -11.17 -7.17 4.45
N SER A 257 -10.40 -7.10 3.37
CA SER A 257 -10.57 -7.95 2.19
C SER A 257 -10.14 -9.39 2.43
N MET A 258 -10.85 -10.34 1.80
CA MET A 258 -10.38 -11.71 1.60
C MET A 258 -9.20 -11.71 0.61
N GLY A 259 -8.00 -11.53 1.14
CA GLY A 259 -6.76 -11.64 0.38
C GLY A 259 -5.90 -12.76 0.95
N GLY A 260 -5.70 -13.83 0.18
CA GLY A 260 -5.06 -15.08 0.64
C GLY A 260 -3.75 -14.86 1.40
N THR A 261 -2.65 -14.60 0.68
CA THR A 261 -1.34 -14.35 1.32
C THR A 261 -1.12 -12.89 1.70
N SER A 262 -1.86 -11.95 1.10
CA SER A 262 -1.74 -10.52 1.41
C SER A 262 -2.15 -10.18 2.85
N LEU A 263 -3.08 -10.94 3.45
CA LEU A 263 -3.48 -10.77 4.85
C LEU A 263 -2.31 -11.08 5.81
N VAL A 264 -1.53 -12.13 5.51
CA VAL A 264 -0.32 -12.49 6.28
C VAL A 264 0.71 -11.36 6.22
N PHE A 265 0.98 -10.81 5.03
CA PHE A 265 1.92 -9.69 4.88
C PHE A 265 1.43 -8.41 5.55
N THR A 266 0.12 -8.17 5.54
CA THR A 266 -0.49 -7.07 6.28
C THR A 266 -0.29 -7.26 7.80
N GLY A 267 -0.49 -8.48 8.30
CA GLY A 267 -0.23 -8.83 9.70
C GLY A 267 1.23 -8.66 10.10
N ILE A 268 2.17 -9.11 9.26
CA ILE A 268 3.62 -8.88 9.47
C ILE A 268 3.93 -7.38 9.51
N SER A 269 3.36 -6.60 8.57
CA SER A 269 3.58 -5.15 8.52
C SER A 269 3.09 -4.46 9.81
N LEU A 270 1.90 -4.81 10.29
CA LEU A 270 1.39 -4.32 11.57
C LEU A 270 2.25 -4.77 12.75
N GLY A 271 2.71 -6.03 12.76
CA GLY A 271 3.60 -6.55 13.80
C GLY A 271 4.91 -5.77 13.88
N ILE A 272 5.49 -5.39 12.73
CA ILE A 272 6.68 -4.54 12.66
C ILE A 272 6.38 -3.15 13.22
N ILE A 273 5.29 -2.51 12.80
CA ILE A 273 4.87 -1.18 13.29
C ILE A 273 4.71 -1.19 14.82
N LEU A 274 4.03 -2.19 15.37
CA LEU A 274 3.83 -2.35 16.80
C LEU A 274 5.14 -2.62 17.55
N SER A 275 6.04 -3.42 16.97
CA SER A 275 7.36 -3.70 17.54
C SER A 275 8.20 -2.43 17.68
N VAL A 276 8.22 -1.58 16.64
CA VAL A 276 8.89 -0.28 16.67
C VAL A 276 8.25 0.62 17.72
N SER A 277 6.92 0.77 17.71
CA SER A 277 6.20 1.61 18.65
C SER A 277 6.46 1.22 20.11
N ARG A 278 6.57 -0.09 20.40
CA ARG A 278 6.90 -0.59 21.74
C ARG A 278 8.34 -0.26 22.13
N GLY A 279 9.28 -0.37 21.19
CA GLY A 279 10.68 -0.05 21.43
C GLY A 279 10.88 1.43 21.80
N ASP A 280 10.22 2.35 21.10
CA ASP A 280 10.33 3.78 21.38
C ASP A 280 9.77 4.13 22.77
N HIS A 281 8.62 3.56 23.17
CA HIS A 281 8.06 3.78 24.52
C HIS A 281 8.95 3.24 25.65
N GLN A 282 9.68 2.15 25.44
CA GLN A 282 10.64 1.64 26.42
C GLN A 282 11.84 2.57 26.57
N ASP A 283 12.35 3.13 25.47
CA ASP A 283 13.45 4.09 25.48
C ASP A 283 13.04 5.40 26.21
N GLU A 284 11.81 5.88 26.01
CA GLU A 284 11.23 7.02 26.73
C GLU A 284 11.14 6.78 28.26
N MET A 285 10.64 5.60 28.68
CA MET A 285 10.53 5.27 30.11
C MET A 285 11.90 5.16 30.81
N GLN A 286 12.90 4.60 30.13
CA GLN A 286 14.26 4.47 30.68
C GLN A 286 14.94 5.83 30.83
N THR A 287 14.82 6.72 29.84
CA THR A 287 15.38 8.08 29.90
C THR A 287 14.68 8.95 30.96
N GLY A 288 13.36 8.86 31.09
CA GLY A 288 12.61 9.53 32.15
C GLY A 288 12.98 9.06 33.57
N SER A 289 13.20 7.75 33.75
CA SER A 289 13.63 7.17 35.03
C SER A 289 15.08 7.56 35.40
N ALA A 290 15.98 7.66 34.41
CA ALA A 290 17.37 8.07 34.62
C ALA A 290 17.50 9.54 35.06
N MET A 291 16.67 10.45 34.53
CA MET A 291 16.65 11.86 34.95
C MET A 291 16.12 12.06 36.38
N ASN A 292 15.32 11.13 36.90
CA ASN A 292 14.70 11.23 38.21
C ASN A 292 15.52 10.59 39.34
N ARG A 293 16.74 10.10 39.07
CA ARG A 293 17.64 9.60 40.10
C ARG A 293 18.32 10.78 40.82
N PRO A 294 18.19 10.91 42.15
CA PRO A 294 18.91 11.93 42.89
C PRO A 294 20.41 11.71 42.68
N LYS A 295 21.14 12.76 42.26
CA LYS A 295 22.60 12.73 42.21
C LYS A 295 23.11 12.42 43.62
N LEU A 296 23.61 11.21 43.83
CA LEU A 296 24.35 10.86 45.05
C LEU A 296 25.48 11.88 45.17
N LYS A 297 25.37 12.78 46.15
CA LYS A 297 26.48 13.62 46.59
C LYS A 297 27.52 12.66 47.15
N THR A 298 28.55 12.37 46.37
CA THR A 298 29.80 11.80 46.90
C THR A 298 30.38 12.84 47.85
N ALA A 299 30.38 12.49 49.14
CA ALA A 299 31.06 13.21 50.21
C ALA A 299 32.55 12.83 50.24
#